data_AF-A0A2V3PJZ7-F1
#
_entry.id   AF-A0A2V3PJZ7-F1
#
_cell.length_a   1.000
_cell.length_b   1.000
_cell.length_c   1.000
_cell.angle_alpha   90.00
_cell.angle_beta   90.00
_cell.angle_gamma   90.00
#
_symmetry.space_group_name_H-M   'P 1'
#
loop_
_entity.id
_entity.type
_entity.pdbx_description
1 polymer ?
#
loop_
_entity_poly.entity_id
_entity_poly.type
_entity_poly.pdbx_seq_one_letter_code
_entity_poly.pdbx_strand_id
1 'polypeptide(L)'
;MGAFFNNIQVKSIDEDTNALRERIIKAITLLHIQNDYELIENEDDADKSVIVAFSNETPWIAVYDEETIMNFDVLNNLGLELSKEQETIALTVLVSDSDYVSLGYNKSGKLEDNISNLNDLVSLETSKPEIWADLTCRKSFGDIESAWNNKTVFIESFLEEFGKLLNISSNRLLAGYYDINEDISSFGTIFHFAKKKDKEQSTNAEPVNLNMLAREGFTDFKINSTMKIKWMITNFGESSIGMNIMFAGDAVEHLCVKPLTAKISHYKQDENRKEYLCEFTETTATTGERLFHINIEDFYIPKGARPVPAIKIKKWQDDVDILYNAAINMEIEFLALKACKTELRLFVVPLTNRQGGSYSESLELTIQE
;
A
#
# COMPACT_ATOMS: atom_id res chain seq x y z
N MET A 1 -20.51 5.05 -4.44
CA MET A 1 -19.18 4.86 -3.83
C MET A 1 -19.49 4.48 -2.41
N GLY A 2 -19.22 3.22 -2.03
CA GLY A 2 -19.48 2.77 -0.67
C GLY A 2 -18.51 3.39 0.33
N ALA A 3 -18.85 3.27 1.60
CA ALA A 3 -18.05 3.73 2.73
C ALA A 3 -17.01 2.67 3.11
N PHE A 4 -15.84 3.15 3.53
CA PHE A 4 -14.74 2.33 4.04
C PHE A 4 -14.25 2.95 5.33
N PHE A 5 -14.47 2.28 6.44
CA PHE A 5 -14.01 2.76 7.72
C PHE A 5 -13.79 1.62 8.71
N ASN A 6 -13.00 1.90 9.72
CA ASN A 6 -12.76 1.00 10.82
C ASN A 6 -12.44 1.77 12.11
N ASN A 7 -12.78 1.17 13.24
CA ASN A 7 -12.48 1.72 14.55
C ASN A 7 -12.57 0.63 15.62
N ILE A 8 -12.10 0.98 16.81
CA ILE A 8 -12.25 0.16 18.01
C ILE A 8 -12.99 0.99 19.06
N GLN A 9 -14.05 0.44 19.63
CA GLN A 9 -14.79 1.03 20.74
C GLN A 9 -14.42 0.29 22.02
N VAL A 10 -13.73 0.95 22.95
CA VAL A 10 -13.33 0.38 24.24
C VAL A 10 -14.31 0.85 25.31
N LYS A 11 -14.95 -0.10 26.01
CA LYS A 11 -15.95 0.21 27.05
C LYS A 11 -15.26 0.62 28.35
N SER A 12 -15.76 1.66 29.00
CA SER A 12 -15.43 2.02 30.36
C SER A 12 -16.26 1.22 31.34
N ILE A 13 -15.58 0.55 32.27
CA ILE A 13 -16.20 -0.16 33.40
C ILE A 13 -16.31 0.76 34.62
N ASP A 14 -15.43 1.77 34.71
CA ASP A 14 -15.36 2.70 35.83
C ASP A 14 -16.01 4.06 35.47
N GLU A 15 -16.52 4.79 36.48
CA GLU A 15 -17.01 6.17 36.31
C GLU A 15 -15.87 7.17 36.04
N ASP A 16 -14.62 6.82 36.40
CA ASP A 16 -13.44 7.64 36.12
C ASP A 16 -12.91 7.44 34.69
N THR A 17 -13.59 8.11 33.77
CA THR A 17 -13.28 8.09 32.32
C THR A 17 -11.88 8.66 32.04
N ASN A 18 -11.35 9.54 32.90
CA ASN A 18 -10.00 10.08 32.76
C ASN A 18 -8.94 9.03 33.09
N ALA A 19 -9.12 8.25 34.15
CA ALA A 19 -8.22 7.15 34.48
C ALA A 19 -8.16 6.12 33.34
N LEU A 20 -9.32 5.74 32.77
CA LEU A 20 -9.35 4.82 31.63
C LEU A 20 -8.66 5.41 30.40
N ARG A 21 -8.89 6.70 30.10
CA ARG A 21 -8.21 7.38 29.00
C ARG A 21 -6.69 7.26 29.13
N GLU A 22 -6.12 7.58 30.28
CA GLU A 22 -4.68 7.45 30.52
C GLU A 22 -4.18 6.01 30.36
N ARG A 23 -4.97 5.02 30.82
CA ARG A 23 -4.62 3.61 30.65
C ARG A 23 -4.64 3.17 29.18
N ILE A 24 -5.63 3.60 28.40
CA ILE A 24 -5.71 3.33 26.95
C ILE A 24 -4.54 3.97 26.22
N ILE A 25 -4.24 5.24 26.49
CA ILE A 25 -3.11 5.95 25.89
C ILE A 25 -1.80 5.22 26.19
N LYS A 26 -1.61 4.81 27.44
CA LYS A 26 -0.44 4.03 27.85
C LYS A 26 -0.38 2.68 27.14
N ALA A 27 -1.49 1.97 27.01
CA ALA A 27 -1.55 0.69 26.31
C ALA A 27 -1.19 0.84 24.82
N ILE A 28 -1.80 1.81 24.13
CA ILE A 28 -1.48 2.12 22.73
C ILE A 28 0.00 2.46 22.60
N THR A 29 0.52 3.34 23.46
CA THR A 29 1.92 3.74 23.44
C THR A 29 2.86 2.55 23.66
N LEU A 30 2.57 1.67 24.61
CA LEU A 30 3.37 0.47 24.88
C LEU A 30 3.35 -0.51 23.71
N LEU A 31 2.18 -0.76 23.13
CA LEU A 31 2.05 -1.62 21.94
C LEU A 31 2.89 -1.09 20.79
N HIS A 32 2.89 0.22 20.58
CA HIS A 32 3.68 0.87 19.55
C HIS A 32 5.19 0.80 19.83
N ILE A 33 5.59 1.04 21.08
CA ILE A 33 6.99 0.89 21.52
C ILE A 33 7.50 -0.54 21.34
N GLN A 34 6.67 -1.55 21.61
CA GLN A 34 7.01 -2.96 21.39
C GLN A 34 7.16 -3.32 19.91
N ASN A 35 6.58 -2.53 19.01
CA ASN A 35 6.71 -2.67 17.56
C ASN A 35 7.76 -1.70 16.97
N ASP A 36 8.74 -1.30 17.78
CA ASP A 36 9.84 -0.41 17.40
C ASP A 36 9.40 1.00 16.96
N TYR A 37 8.30 1.51 17.49
CA TYR A 37 7.95 2.93 17.35
C TYR A 37 8.36 3.74 18.58
N GLU A 38 8.45 5.05 18.41
CA GLU A 38 8.57 6.05 19.47
C GLU A 38 7.47 7.09 19.30
N LEU A 39 6.94 7.54 20.43
CA LEU A 39 5.98 8.65 20.46
C LEU A 39 6.73 9.95 20.20
N ILE A 40 6.24 10.75 19.25
CA ILE A 40 6.82 12.04 18.88
C ILE A 40 5.75 13.14 18.94
N GLU A 41 6.18 14.39 19.04
CA GLU A 41 5.26 15.53 19.06
C GLU A 41 4.99 16.11 17.67
N ASN A 42 5.94 15.98 16.74
CA ASN A 42 5.83 16.57 15.41
C ASN A 42 5.07 15.63 14.45
N GLU A 43 3.92 16.07 13.96
CA GLU A 43 3.13 15.32 12.96
C GLU A 43 3.92 15.07 11.67
N ASP A 44 4.76 16.02 11.24
CA ASP A 44 5.49 15.91 9.96
C ASP A 44 6.54 14.79 9.98
N ASP A 45 7.04 14.43 11.15
CA ASP A 45 8.01 13.35 11.34
C ASP A 45 7.33 12.01 11.64
N ALA A 46 5.99 11.97 11.72
CA ALA A 46 5.24 10.81 12.17
C ALA A 46 5.11 9.76 11.06
N ASP A 47 5.55 8.53 11.34
CA ASP A 47 5.29 7.40 10.46
C ASP A 47 3.83 6.99 10.52
N LYS A 48 3.14 7.14 11.66
CA LYS A 48 1.71 6.85 11.85
C LYS A 48 1.08 7.59 13.01
N SER A 49 -0.24 7.67 12.98
CA SER A 49 -1.00 8.34 14.02
C SER A 49 -2.16 7.48 14.52
N VAL A 50 -2.48 7.64 15.81
CA VAL A 50 -3.65 7.02 16.44
C VAL A 50 -4.47 8.13 17.10
N ILE A 51 -5.77 8.16 16.83
CA ILE A 51 -6.70 9.08 17.47
C ILE A 51 -7.43 8.33 18.58
N VAL A 52 -7.43 8.88 19.79
CA VAL A 52 -8.24 8.39 20.91
C VAL A 52 -9.29 9.44 21.23
N ALA A 53 -10.55 9.14 20.95
CA ALA A 53 -11.69 10.04 21.15
C ALA A 53 -12.55 9.60 22.33
N PHE A 54 -12.82 10.52 23.25
CA PHE A 54 -13.56 10.30 24.49
C PHE A 54 -14.83 11.15 24.53
N SER A 55 -15.87 10.65 25.19
CA SER A 55 -17.15 11.36 25.37
C SER A 55 -17.53 11.30 26.83
N ASN A 56 -18.10 12.39 27.34
CA ASN A 56 -18.75 12.36 28.66
C ASN A 56 -20.17 11.79 28.59
N GLU A 57 -20.71 11.59 27.39
CA GLU A 57 -22.09 11.15 27.16
C GLU A 57 -22.23 9.62 27.04
N THR A 58 -21.14 8.94 26.67
CA THR A 58 -21.13 7.51 26.39
C THR A 58 -20.00 6.82 27.17
N PRO A 59 -20.19 5.60 27.68
CA PRO A 59 -19.14 4.85 28.36
C PRO A 59 -18.13 4.26 27.38
N TRP A 60 -18.03 4.78 26.15
CA TRP A 60 -17.20 4.21 25.09
C TRP A 60 -16.14 5.22 24.65
N ILE A 61 -14.91 4.72 24.52
CA ILE A 61 -13.77 5.45 23.99
C ILE A 61 -13.46 4.87 22.62
N ALA A 62 -13.48 5.72 21.61
CA ALA A 62 -13.19 5.33 20.24
C ALA A 62 -11.68 5.46 19.98
N VAL A 63 -11.09 4.44 19.37
CA VAL A 63 -9.71 4.42 18.92
C VAL A 63 -9.71 4.24 17.41
N TYR A 64 -9.05 5.16 16.71
CA TYR A 64 -8.87 5.14 15.27
C TYR A 64 -7.38 5.04 14.97
N ASP A 65 -6.95 3.90 14.45
CA ASP A 65 -5.55 3.64 14.08
C ASP A 65 -5.41 3.67 12.57
N GLU A 66 -4.55 4.56 12.08
CA GLU A 66 -4.27 4.75 10.66
C GLU A 66 -3.77 3.46 9.96
N GLU A 67 -3.10 2.53 10.67
CA GLU A 67 -2.56 1.30 10.06
C GLU A 67 -3.57 0.15 9.97
N THR A 68 -4.70 0.23 10.67
CA THR A 68 -5.66 -0.90 10.73
C THR A 68 -6.56 -1.01 9.50
N ILE A 69 -6.46 -0.05 8.57
CA ILE A 69 -7.40 0.16 7.46
C ILE A 69 -7.57 -1.11 6.62
N MET A 70 -8.82 -1.53 6.44
CA MET A 70 -9.24 -2.69 5.63
C MET A 70 -8.63 -4.04 6.04
N ASN A 71 -8.01 -4.16 7.22
CA ASN A 71 -7.45 -5.41 7.71
C ASN A 71 -8.07 -5.79 9.07
N PHE A 72 -9.05 -6.69 9.04
CA PHE A 72 -9.74 -7.13 10.25
C PHE A 72 -8.82 -7.83 11.25
N ASP A 73 -7.83 -8.60 10.79
CA ASP A 73 -6.93 -9.33 11.70
C ASP A 73 -6.05 -8.37 12.50
N VAL A 74 -5.51 -7.33 11.84
CA VAL A 74 -4.69 -6.29 12.48
C VAL A 74 -5.56 -5.47 13.44
N LEU A 75 -6.74 -5.04 13.00
CA LEU A 75 -7.71 -4.34 13.84
C LEU A 75 -8.10 -5.17 15.07
N ASN A 76 -8.35 -6.46 14.88
CA ASN A 76 -8.78 -7.35 15.95
C ASN A 76 -7.65 -7.62 16.94
N ASN A 77 -6.41 -7.80 16.48
CA ASN A 77 -5.25 -7.93 17.37
C ASN A 77 -5.07 -6.71 18.26
N LEU A 78 -5.24 -5.50 17.73
CA LEU A 78 -5.23 -4.28 18.55
C LEU A 78 -6.39 -4.28 19.56
N GLY A 79 -7.60 -4.67 19.13
CA GLY A 79 -8.76 -4.81 20.03
C GLY A 79 -8.52 -5.82 21.16
N LEU A 80 -7.88 -6.96 20.86
CA LEU A 80 -7.52 -7.98 21.85
C LEU A 80 -6.58 -7.40 22.90
N GLU A 81 -5.47 -6.79 22.50
CA GLU A 81 -4.51 -6.22 23.45
C GLU A 81 -5.12 -5.10 24.29
N LEU A 82 -5.93 -4.22 23.69
CA LEU A 82 -6.66 -3.19 24.45
C LEU A 82 -7.64 -3.80 25.47
N SER A 83 -8.40 -4.82 25.09
CA SER A 83 -9.33 -5.50 26.00
C SER A 83 -8.61 -6.21 27.17
N LYS A 84 -7.39 -6.71 26.91
CA LYS A 84 -6.55 -7.42 27.88
C LYS A 84 -5.96 -6.47 28.90
N GLU A 85 -5.26 -5.44 28.45
CA GLU A 85 -4.57 -4.46 29.31
C GLU A 85 -5.53 -3.67 30.20
N GLN A 86 -6.78 -3.50 29.75
CA GLN A 86 -7.80 -2.75 30.47
C GLN A 86 -8.79 -3.63 31.23
N GLU A 87 -8.65 -4.96 31.15
CA GLU A 87 -9.61 -5.94 31.67
C GLU A 87 -11.07 -5.60 31.28
N THR A 88 -11.24 -5.07 30.07
CA THR A 88 -12.52 -4.53 29.58
C THR A 88 -12.93 -5.15 28.25
N ILE A 89 -14.02 -4.63 27.70
CA ILE A 89 -14.54 -5.00 26.40
C ILE A 89 -14.03 -4.02 25.35
N ALA A 90 -13.55 -4.56 24.23
CA ALA A 90 -13.25 -3.81 23.01
C ALA A 90 -14.08 -4.37 21.85
N LEU A 91 -14.88 -3.51 21.22
CA LEU A 91 -15.64 -3.81 20.01
C LEU A 91 -14.84 -3.32 18.80
N THR A 92 -14.44 -4.22 17.91
CA THR A 92 -13.79 -3.87 16.65
C THR A 92 -14.83 -3.75 15.55
N VAL A 93 -14.73 -2.72 14.73
CA VAL A 93 -15.67 -2.43 13.65
C VAL A 93 -14.90 -2.23 12.36
N LEU A 94 -15.24 -2.98 11.33
CA LEU A 94 -14.71 -2.82 9.99
C LEU A 94 -15.88 -2.80 9.00
N VAL A 95 -15.93 -1.78 8.14
CA VAL A 95 -16.87 -1.66 7.02
C VAL A 95 -16.13 -1.52 5.71
N SER A 96 -16.59 -2.26 4.70
CA SER A 96 -16.05 -2.22 3.34
C SER A 96 -17.17 -2.05 2.31
N ASP A 97 -17.02 -1.05 1.45
CA ASP A 97 -17.92 -0.71 0.34
C ASP A 97 -19.40 -0.52 0.72
N SER A 98 -19.71 -0.09 1.95
CA SER A 98 -21.08 -0.01 2.53
C SER A 98 -21.88 -1.33 2.55
N ASP A 99 -21.38 -2.38 1.92
CA ASP A 99 -22.07 -3.66 1.79
C ASP A 99 -21.60 -4.64 2.87
N TYR A 100 -20.34 -4.56 3.29
CA TYR A 100 -19.73 -5.51 4.21
C TYR A 100 -19.41 -4.89 5.57
N VAL A 101 -19.64 -5.64 6.65
CA VAL A 101 -19.24 -5.35 8.02
C VAL A 101 -18.65 -6.59 8.68
N SER A 102 -17.66 -6.36 9.54
CA SER A 102 -17.19 -7.30 10.55
C SER A 102 -17.12 -6.60 11.90
N LEU A 103 -17.83 -7.17 12.88
CA LEU A 103 -17.84 -6.77 14.27
C LEU A 103 -17.16 -7.84 15.11
N GLY A 104 -16.11 -7.49 15.85
CA GLY A 104 -15.44 -8.40 16.78
C GLY A 104 -15.72 -8.00 18.22
N TYR A 105 -16.17 -8.95 19.04
CA TYR A 105 -16.31 -8.76 20.48
C TYR A 105 -15.08 -9.32 21.19
N ASN A 106 -14.24 -8.41 21.72
CA ASN A 106 -13.03 -8.78 22.44
C ASN A 106 -13.17 -8.51 23.94
N LYS A 107 -12.82 -9.49 24.77
CA LYS A 107 -12.84 -9.36 26.22
C LYS A 107 -11.62 -10.04 26.81
N SER A 108 -10.90 -9.34 27.69
CA SER A 108 -9.75 -9.90 28.42
C SER A 108 -8.71 -10.60 27.52
N GLY A 109 -8.46 -10.04 26.33
CA GLY A 109 -7.47 -10.57 25.38
C GLY A 109 -7.94 -11.75 24.53
N LYS A 110 -9.25 -11.97 24.43
CA LYS A 110 -9.84 -13.02 23.59
C LYS A 110 -10.98 -12.49 22.74
N LEU A 111 -11.08 -13.00 21.52
CA LEU A 111 -12.23 -12.80 20.65
C LEU A 111 -13.29 -13.80 21.11
N GLU A 112 -14.29 -13.33 21.85
CA GLU A 112 -15.33 -14.23 22.37
C GLU A 112 -16.39 -14.55 21.34
N ASP A 113 -16.67 -13.59 20.43
CA ASP A 113 -17.60 -13.76 19.32
C ASP A 113 -17.39 -12.74 18.19
N ASN A 114 -17.97 -13.00 17.02
CA ASN A 114 -17.99 -12.07 15.90
C ASN A 114 -19.33 -12.07 15.14
N ILE A 115 -19.65 -10.95 14.50
CA ILE A 115 -20.76 -10.83 13.54
C ILE A 115 -20.17 -10.31 12.24
N SER A 116 -20.37 -11.02 11.13
CA SER A 116 -19.85 -10.60 9.81
C SER A 116 -20.77 -11.02 8.67
N ASN A 117 -20.77 -10.25 7.59
CA ASN A 117 -21.45 -10.57 6.33
C ASN A 117 -20.52 -10.67 5.12
N LEU A 118 -19.21 -10.84 5.33
CA LEU A 118 -18.19 -10.90 4.27
C LEU A 118 -18.43 -12.00 3.19
N ASN A 119 -19.36 -12.94 3.41
CA ASN A 119 -19.71 -14.01 2.47
C ASN A 119 -21.15 -13.91 1.94
N ASP A 120 -21.75 -12.71 1.89
CA ASP A 120 -23.14 -12.43 1.47
C ASP A 120 -24.26 -13.13 2.25
N LEU A 121 -23.90 -13.97 3.23
CA LEU A 121 -24.79 -14.60 4.18
C LEU A 121 -24.36 -14.17 5.57
N VAL A 122 -25.22 -13.43 6.27
CA VAL A 122 -25.09 -13.32 7.72
C VAL A 122 -25.76 -14.49 8.36
N SER A 123 -24.94 -15.30 8.99
CA SER A 123 -25.39 -16.22 10.01
C SER A 123 -25.19 -15.52 11.37
N LEU A 124 -26.22 -14.81 11.84
CA LEU A 124 -26.34 -14.54 13.28
C LEU A 124 -26.54 -15.87 14.05
N GLU A 125 -26.85 -16.97 13.35
CA GLU A 125 -27.00 -18.32 13.90
C GLU A 125 -25.72 -18.85 14.57
N THR A 126 -24.54 -18.37 14.16
CA THR A 126 -23.25 -18.75 14.77
C THR A 126 -22.80 -17.82 15.89
N SER A 127 -23.50 -16.69 16.08
CA SER A 127 -23.22 -15.79 17.19
C SER A 127 -23.69 -16.39 18.51
N LYS A 128 -23.15 -15.88 19.61
CA LYS A 128 -23.51 -16.24 20.99
C LYS A 128 -24.40 -15.14 21.57
N PRO A 129 -25.74 -15.27 21.52
CA PRO A 129 -26.68 -14.21 21.90
C PRO A 129 -26.43 -13.63 23.29
N GLU A 130 -26.01 -14.47 24.24
CA GLU A 130 -25.70 -14.08 25.61
C GLU A 130 -24.56 -13.05 25.70
N ILE A 131 -23.54 -13.16 24.84
CA ILE A 131 -22.38 -12.26 24.85
C ILE A 131 -22.78 -10.87 24.38
N TRP A 132 -23.56 -10.81 23.32
CA TRP A 132 -24.04 -9.55 22.75
C TRP A 132 -25.15 -8.93 23.58
N ALA A 133 -25.98 -9.72 24.28
CA ALA A 133 -27.00 -9.21 25.18
C ALA A 133 -26.37 -8.44 26.36
N ASP A 134 -25.27 -8.96 26.94
CA ASP A 134 -24.52 -8.34 28.05
C ASP A 134 -23.96 -6.95 27.71
N LEU A 135 -23.77 -6.67 26.42
CA LEU A 135 -23.32 -5.36 25.95
C LEU A 135 -24.40 -4.29 25.99
N THR A 136 -25.65 -4.68 25.75
CA THR A 136 -26.73 -3.74 25.51
C THR A 136 -27.19 -3.06 26.79
N CYS A 137 -27.65 -1.81 26.69
CA CYS A 137 -28.17 -1.06 27.83
C CYS A 137 -29.59 -1.51 28.21
N ARG A 138 -29.75 -2.74 28.73
CA ARG A 138 -31.03 -3.38 29.12
C ARG A 138 -31.91 -3.81 27.93
N LYS A 139 -31.30 -4.20 26.82
CA LYS A 139 -31.99 -4.74 25.64
C LYS A 139 -31.64 -6.22 25.46
N SER A 140 -32.24 -6.85 24.46
CA SER A 140 -32.04 -8.27 24.15
C SER A 140 -31.21 -8.44 22.88
N PHE A 141 -30.66 -9.64 22.68
CA PHE A 141 -30.06 -9.98 21.39
C PHE A 141 -31.05 -9.86 20.22
N GLY A 142 -32.34 -10.13 20.46
CA GLY A 142 -33.39 -9.96 19.45
C GLY A 142 -33.53 -8.52 18.94
N ASP A 143 -33.10 -7.52 19.72
CA ASP A 143 -33.05 -6.13 19.25
C ASP A 143 -31.90 -5.90 18.25
N ILE A 144 -30.78 -6.60 18.42
CA ILE A 144 -29.66 -6.61 17.47
C ILE A 144 -30.08 -7.32 16.18
N GLU A 145 -30.73 -8.48 16.28
CA GLU A 145 -31.31 -9.18 15.13
C GLU A 145 -32.32 -8.30 14.38
N SER A 146 -33.16 -7.57 15.12
CA SER A 146 -34.15 -6.65 14.53
C SER A 146 -33.46 -5.48 13.82
N ALA A 147 -32.43 -4.89 14.41
CA ALA A 147 -31.64 -3.84 13.75
C ALA A 147 -30.98 -4.36 12.47
N TRP A 148 -30.47 -5.60 12.49
CA TRP A 148 -29.89 -6.24 11.32
C TRP A 148 -30.92 -6.48 10.22
N ASN A 149 -32.08 -7.04 10.56
CA ASN A 149 -33.13 -7.37 9.59
C ASN A 149 -33.83 -6.14 9.02
N ASN A 150 -33.87 -5.03 9.76
CA ASN A 150 -34.41 -3.76 9.31
C ASN A 150 -33.38 -2.89 8.57
N LYS A 151 -32.15 -3.38 8.36
CA LYS A 151 -31.16 -2.63 7.61
C LYS A 151 -31.68 -2.30 6.22
N THR A 152 -31.38 -1.09 5.78
CA THR A 152 -31.65 -0.68 4.39
C THR A 152 -30.58 -1.25 3.46
N VAL A 153 -30.49 -0.74 2.23
CA VAL A 153 -29.49 -1.17 1.23
C VAL A 153 -28.05 -1.12 1.78
N PHE A 154 -27.75 -0.25 2.75
CA PHE A 154 -26.41 0.00 3.26
C PHE A 154 -26.24 -0.37 4.75
N ILE A 155 -25.06 -0.86 5.11
CA ILE A 155 -24.73 -1.41 6.44
C ILE A 155 -24.66 -0.36 7.55
N GLU A 156 -24.45 0.89 7.19
CA GLU A 156 -24.41 2.06 8.07
C GLU A 156 -25.74 2.21 8.80
N SER A 157 -26.86 1.94 8.14
CA SER A 157 -28.19 1.98 8.79
C SER A 157 -28.32 0.96 9.92
N PHE A 158 -27.74 -0.23 9.76
CA PHE A 158 -27.64 -1.20 10.85
C PHE A 158 -26.74 -0.68 11.97
N LEU A 159 -25.56 -0.15 11.64
CA LEU A 159 -24.61 0.36 12.63
C LEU A 159 -25.17 1.56 13.42
N GLU A 160 -25.98 2.43 12.80
CA GLU A 160 -26.68 3.50 13.51
C GLU A 160 -27.61 2.96 14.61
N GLU A 161 -28.45 1.98 14.27
CA GLU A 161 -29.34 1.34 15.24
C GLU A 161 -28.55 0.55 16.28
N PHE A 162 -27.52 -0.19 15.85
CA PHE A 162 -26.63 -0.94 16.72
C PHE A 162 -25.93 -0.04 17.75
N GLY A 163 -25.43 1.12 17.32
CA GLY A 163 -24.85 2.12 18.21
C GLY A 163 -25.84 2.59 19.29
N LYS A 164 -27.11 2.82 18.93
CA LYS A 164 -28.17 3.17 19.90
C LYS A 164 -28.41 2.05 20.93
N LEU A 165 -28.32 0.78 20.55
CA LEU A 165 -28.47 -0.36 21.47
C LEU A 165 -27.33 -0.40 22.52
N LEU A 166 -26.13 0.01 22.10
CA LEU A 166 -24.92 -0.01 22.91
C LEU A 166 -24.62 1.31 23.64
N ASN A 167 -25.42 2.35 23.40
CA ASN A 167 -25.14 3.72 23.81
C ASN A 167 -23.77 4.21 23.29
N ILE A 168 -23.47 3.94 22.03
CA ILE A 168 -22.32 4.46 21.27
C ILE A 168 -22.83 5.55 20.34
N SER A 169 -22.12 6.67 20.28
CA SER A 169 -22.46 7.76 19.36
C SER A 169 -22.24 7.35 17.90
N SER A 170 -23.25 7.53 17.04
CA SER A 170 -23.19 7.11 15.62
C SER A 170 -22.04 7.77 14.86
N ASN A 171 -21.76 9.05 15.11
CA ASN A 171 -20.64 9.76 14.47
C ASN A 171 -19.25 9.19 14.82
N ARG A 172 -19.14 8.40 15.91
CA ARG A 172 -17.89 7.72 16.31
C ARG A 172 -17.84 6.29 15.80
N LEU A 173 -18.99 5.65 15.71
CA LEU A 173 -19.10 4.29 15.21
C LEU A 173 -18.93 4.22 13.69
N LEU A 174 -19.42 5.23 12.97
CA LEU A 174 -19.43 5.31 11.51
C LEU A 174 -18.25 6.12 10.93
N ALA A 175 -17.16 6.24 11.69
CA ALA A 175 -15.98 6.98 11.28
C ALA A 175 -14.73 6.08 11.30
N GLY A 176 -13.85 6.30 10.34
CA GLY A 176 -12.47 5.85 10.34
C GLY A 176 -11.52 6.99 10.66
N TYR A 177 -10.23 6.70 10.72
CA TYR A 177 -9.19 7.69 10.98
C TYR A 177 -9.30 8.93 10.05
N TYR A 178 -9.50 8.71 8.75
CA TYR A 178 -9.54 9.80 7.74
C TYR A 178 -10.87 10.57 7.67
N ASP A 179 -11.93 10.09 8.34
CA ASP A 179 -13.21 10.80 8.38
C ASP A 179 -13.21 11.93 9.43
N ILE A 180 -12.23 11.92 10.33
CA ILE A 180 -12.10 12.88 11.43
C ILE A 180 -11.38 14.13 10.93
N ASN A 181 -12.17 15.06 10.36
CA ASN A 181 -11.69 16.32 9.77
C ASN A 181 -11.78 17.54 10.73
N GLU A 182 -12.24 17.35 11.97
CA GLU A 182 -12.55 18.44 12.91
C GLU A 182 -11.45 18.64 13.98
N ASP A 183 -11.60 19.72 14.77
CA ASP A 183 -10.78 20.05 15.93
C ASP A 183 -10.84 18.94 17.00
N ILE A 184 -10.04 17.89 16.79
CA ILE A 184 -9.90 16.72 17.67
C ILE A 184 -9.62 17.15 19.11
N SER A 185 -9.02 18.33 19.33
CA SER A 185 -8.74 18.83 20.68
C SER A 185 -9.99 18.96 21.55
N SER A 186 -11.17 19.08 20.95
CA SER A 186 -12.44 19.19 21.66
C SER A 186 -13.02 17.86 22.15
N PHE A 187 -12.62 16.72 21.57
CA PHE A 187 -13.19 15.41 21.88
C PHE A 187 -12.20 14.23 21.89
N GLY A 188 -10.90 14.50 21.73
CA GLY A 188 -9.89 13.45 21.56
C GLY A 188 -8.44 13.91 21.71
N THR A 189 -7.52 13.02 21.37
CA THR A 189 -6.09 13.29 21.30
C THR A 189 -5.48 12.48 20.18
N ILE A 190 -4.58 13.10 19.42
CA ILE A 190 -3.80 12.44 18.37
C ILE A 190 -2.43 12.07 18.95
N PHE A 191 -2.02 10.83 18.73
CA PHE A 191 -0.70 10.33 19.10
C PHE A 191 0.08 10.03 17.85
N HIS A 192 1.23 10.66 17.70
CA HIS A 192 2.11 10.49 16.56
C HIS A 192 3.24 9.53 16.91
N PHE A 193 3.44 8.53 16.07
CA PHE A 193 4.45 7.51 16.25
C PHE A 193 5.41 7.52 15.05
N ALA A 194 6.70 7.69 15.32
CA ALA A 194 7.75 7.44 14.33
C ALA A 194 8.34 6.06 14.58
N LYS A 195 8.65 5.31 13.52
CA LYS A 195 9.41 4.08 13.68
C LYS A 195 10.81 4.48 14.12
N LYS A 196 11.28 3.89 15.21
CA LYS A 196 12.68 4.03 15.63
C LYS A 196 13.52 3.61 14.45
N LYS A 197 14.24 4.57 13.88
CA LYS A 197 15.24 4.29 12.87
C LYS A 197 16.28 3.43 13.57
N ASP A 198 16.39 2.16 13.19
CA ASP A 198 17.52 1.35 13.61
C ASP A 198 18.79 2.14 13.32
N LYS A 199 19.46 2.60 14.39
CA LYS A 199 20.85 3.02 14.32
C LYS A 199 21.71 1.77 14.11
N GLU A 200 21.46 1.02 13.04
CA GLU A 200 22.25 -0.09 12.50
C GLU A 200 21.45 -0.87 11.42
N GLN A 201 20.98 -0.18 10.39
CA GLN A 201 21.43 -0.64 9.07
C GLN A 201 22.54 0.31 8.67
N SER A 202 23.79 -0.11 8.91
CA SER A 202 24.86 0.35 8.05
C SER A 202 24.35 0.07 6.64
N THR A 203 23.96 1.12 5.91
CA THR A 203 23.80 1.06 4.48
C THR A 203 25.16 0.66 3.93
N ASN A 204 25.40 -0.65 3.86
CA ASN A 204 26.16 -1.15 2.73
C ASN A 204 25.33 -0.71 1.56
N ALA A 205 25.73 0.43 1.01
CA ALA A 205 25.07 1.12 -0.06
C ALA A 205 24.76 0.07 -1.13
N GLU A 206 23.48 -0.28 -1.31
CA GLU A 206 23.13 -1.37 -2.22
C GLU A 206 23.61 -0.93 -3.61
N PRO A 207 24.40 -1.75 -4.31
CA PRO A 207 24.91 -1.36 -5.62
C PRO A 207 23.73 -1.15 -6.58
N VAL A 208 23.94 -0.35 -7.65
CA VAL A 208 22.92 -0.04 -8.66
C VAL A 208 22.10 -1.27 -9.04
N ASN A 209 20.77 -1.13 -9.06
CA ASN A 209 19.81 -2.20 -9.29
C ASN A 209 18.62 -1.68 -10.10
N LEU A 210 18.63 -1.93 -11.40
CA LEU A 210 17.62 -1.46 -12.33
C LEU A 210 16.37 -2.34 -12.31
N ASN A 211 15.20 -1.72 -12.27
CA ASN A 211 13.89 -2.38 -12.23
C ASN A 211 12.92 -1.67 -13.17
N MET A 212 11.96 -2.40 -13.73
CA MET A 212 10.91 -1.80 -14.56
C MET A 212 9.85 -1.13 -13.69
N LEU A 213 9.50 0.09 -14.06
CA LEU A 213 8.30 0.79 -13.57
C LEU A 213 7.13 0.60 -14.52
N ALA A 214 7.35 0.83 -15.81
CA ALA A 214 6.29 0.78 -16.81
C ALA A 214 6.84 0.48 -18.21
N ARG A 215 5.97 -0.03 -19.07
CA ARG A 215 6.20 -0.20 -20.50
C ARG A 215 4.97 0.27 -21.27
N GLU A 216 5.18 1.05 -22.33
CA GLU A 216 4.13 1.52 -23.22
C GLU A 216 4.48 1.16 -24.67
N GLY A 217 3.54 0.58 -25.41
CA GLY A 217 3.72 0.23 -26.81
C GLY A 217 2.97 -1.05 -27.19
N PHE A 218 2.57 -1.15 -28.46
CA PHE A 218 1.97 -2.36 -29.01
C PHE A 218 3.06 -3.39 -29.33
N THR A 219 2.68 -4.66 -29.34
CA THR A 219 3.54 -5.79 -29.76
C THR A 219 3.15 -6.36 -31.11
N ASP A 220 2.11 -5.81 -31.74
CA ASP A 220 1.63 -6.20 -33.07
C ASP A 220 2.05 -5.15 -34.11
N PHE A 221 2.75 -5.58 -35.15
CA PHE A 221 3.38 -4.68 -36.14
C PHE A 221 3.07 -5.09 -37.56
N LYS A 222 3.20 -4.16 -38.50
CA LYS A 222 3.17 -4.45 -39.94
C LYS A 222 4.57 -4.46 -40.51
N ILE A 223 4.86 -5.35 -41.45
CA ILE A 223 6.14 -5.32 -42.18
C ILE A 223 6.39 -3.92 -42.79
N ASN A 224 7.65 -3.49 -42.83
CA ASN A 224 8.12 -2.21 -43.36
C ASN A 224 7.59 -0.97 -42.62
N SER A 225 7.02 -1.14 -41.43
CA SER A 225 6.65 -0.03 -40.56
C SER A 225 7.68 0.18 -39.45
N THR A 226 7.86 1.43 -39.04
CA THR A 226 8.56 1.75 -37.80
C THR A 226 7.59 1.78 -36.63
N MET A 227 8.08 1.40 -35.47
CA MET A 227 7.33 1.35 -34.23
C MET A 227 8.18 1.94 -33.12
N LYS A 228 7.53 2.44 -32.07
CA LYS A 228 8.19 2.92 -30.87
C LYS A 228 7.63 2.20 -29.67
N ILE A 229 8.52 1.68 -28.84
CA ILE A 229 8.18 1.13 -27.53
C ILE A 229 8.92 1.96 -26.50
N LYS A 230 8.22 2.34 -25.42
CA LYS A 230 8.80 3.08 -24.31
C LYS A 230 8.93 2.16 -23.11
N TRP A 231 10.08 2.25 -22.47
CA TRP A 231 10.34 1.67 -21.16
C TRP A 231 10.62 2.79 -20.19
N MET A 232 10.07 2.64 -18.99
CA MET A 232 10.45 3.41 -17.83
C MET A 232 11.07 2.45 -16.83
N ILE A 233 12.34 2.65 -16.54
CA ILE A 233 13.09 1.87 -15.55
C ILE A 233 13.48 2.79 -14.39
N THR A 234 13.73 2.23 -13.22
CA THR A 234 14.19 2.95 -12.05
C THR A 234 15.33 2.21 -11.36
N ASN A 235 16.08 2.90 -10.53
CA ASN A 235 17.17 2.32 -9.75
C ASN A 235 16.72 2.14 -8.29
N PHE A 236 16.95 0.97 -7.69
CA PHE A 236 16.70 0.74 -6.26
C PHE A 236 17.95 0.83 -5.39
N GLY A 237 19.13 0.98 -6.00
CA GLY A 237 20.41 1.10 -5.31
C GLY A 237 21.05 2.49 -5.43
N GLU A 238 22.36 2.53 -5.19
CA GLU A 238 23.18 3.72 -5.34
C GLU A 238 23.27 4.21 -6.77
N SER A 239 23.59 5.50 -6.91
CA SER A 239 23.83 6.10 -8.21
C SER A 239 25.01 5.45 -8.93
N SER A 240 24.95 5.43 -10.26
CA SER A 240 26.00 4.89 -11.10
C SER A 240 26.21 5.77 -12.34
N ILE A 241 27.28 5.50 -13.08
CA ILE A 241 27.59 6.16 -14.35
C ILE A 241 27.74 5.09 -15.42
N GLY A 242 27.06 5.34 -16.52
CA GLY A 242 27.10 4.59 -17.74
C GLY A 242 26.16 3.39 -17.76
N MET A 243 25.63 3.11 -18.94
CA MET A 243 24.65 2.06 -19.17
C MET A 243 24.82 1.47 -20.58
N ASN A 244 24.55 0.17 -20.69
CA ASN A 244 24.44 -0.52 -21.96
C ASN A 244 23.00 -1.03 -22.14
N ILE A 245 22.43 -0.81 -23.33
CA ILE A 245 21.12 -1.33 -23.71
C ILE A 245 21.34 -2.32 -24.83
N MET A 246 20.83 -3.54 -24.67
CA MET A 246 21.02 -4.63 -25.64
C MET A 246 19.70 -5.29 -26.01
N PHE A 247 19.59 -5.70 -27.27
CA PHE A 247 18.54 -6.58 -27.76
C PHE A 247 19.12 -7.89 -28.27
N ALA A 248 18.53 -8.99 -27.85
CA ALA A 248 18.85 -10.35 -28.30
C ALA A 248 17.58 -11.19 -28.48
N GLY A 249 17.73 -12.41 -28.99
CA GLY A 249 16.65 -13.37 -29.22
C GLY A 249 16.20 -13.47 -30.68
N ASP A 250 15.30 -14.42 -30.92
CA ASP A 250 14.86 -14.84 -32.26
C ASP A 250 14.42 -13.68 -33.16
N ALA A 251 13.83 -12.63 -32.57
CA ALA A 251 13.33 -11.48 -33.31
C ALA A 251 14.45 -10.71 -34.05
N VAL A 252 15.61 -10.54 -33.41
CA VAL A 252 16.76 -9.87 -34.05
C VAL A 252 17.66 -10.85 -34.77
N GLU A 253 17.79 -12.09 -34.27
CA GLU A 253 18.58 -13.12 -34.92
C GLU A 253 18.07 -13.47 -36.32
N HIS A 254 16.76 -13.67 -36.45
CA HIS A 254 16.12 -13.98 -37.73
C HIS A 254 15.72 -12.75 -38.55
N LEU A 255 16.16 -11.55 -38.15
CA LEU A 255 15.81 -10.26 -38.79
C LEU A 255 14.30 -10.09 -38.96
N CYS A 256 13.52 -10.47 -37.95
CA CYS A 256 12.11 -10.09 -37.88
C CYS A 256 11.96 -8.60 -37.58
N VAL A 257 12.77 -8.09 -36.64
CA VAL A 257 12.86 -6.67 -36.30
C VAL A 257 14.30 -6.19 -36.27
N LYS A 258 14.50 -4.90 -36.48
CA LYS A 258 15.78 -4.22 -36.28
C LYS A 258 15.59 -2.98 -35.40
N PRO A 259 16.20 -2.90 -34.21
CA PRO A 259 16.23 -1.66 -33.45
C PRO A 259 17.06 -0.60 -34.21
N LEU A 260 16.55 0.62 -34.26
CA LEU A 260 17.14 1.73 -35.00
C LEU A 260 17.82 2.73 -34.05
N THR A 261 17.01 3.40 -33.23
CA THR A 261 17.46 4.46 -32.34
C THR A 261 16.88 4.28 -30.94
N ALA A 262 17.57 4.80 -29.94
CA ALA A 262 17.06 4.97 -28.59
C ALA A 262 17.17 6.45 -28.19
N LYS A 263 16.06 7.01 -27.70
CA LYS A 263 16.00 8.29 -27.01
C LYS A 263 15.91 8.03 -25.52
N ILE A 264 16.90 8.51 -24.76
CA ILE A 264 17.08 8.17 -23.35
C ILE A 264 17.21 9.45 -22.53
N SER A 265 16.43 9.53 -21.44
CA SER A 265 16.38 10.69 -20.56
C SER A 265 15.96 10.31 -19.15
N HIS A 266 16.14 11.20 -18.17
CA HIS A 266 15.50 11.06 -16.86
C HIS A 266 14.02 11.45 -16.95
N TYR A 267 13.17 10.81 -16.14
CA TYR A 267 11.72 11.02 -16.18
C TYR A 267 11.33 12.44 -15.72
N LYS A 268 11.76 12.86 -14.53
CA LYS A 268 11.56 14.24 -14.07
C LYS A 268 12.55 15.15 -14.80
N GLN A 269 12.00 16.00 -15.68
CA GLN A 269 12.74 17.02 -16.40
C GLN A 269 13.10 18.17 -15.45
N ASP A 270 14.36 18.24 -15.03
CA ASP A 270 14.97 19.50 -14.60
C ASP A 270 15.58 20.17 -15.84
N GLU A 271 15.47 21.49 -15.95
CA GLU A 271 15.86 22.29 -17.14
C GLU A 271 17.32 22.11 -17.61
N ASN A 272 18.16 21.42 -16.83
CA ASN A 272 19.59 21.23 -17.06
C ASN A 272 20.03 19.80 -17.43
N ARG A 273 19.11 18.84 -17.63
CA ARG A 273 19.51 17.43 -17.87
C ARG A 273 19.53 17.04 -19.36
N LYS A 274 20.56 16.27 -19.75
CA LYS A 274 20.86 15.85 -21.12
C LYS A 274 19.92 14.75 -21.60
N GLU A 275 19.38 14.94 -22.81
CA GLU A 275 18.75 13.88 -23.58
C GLU A 275 19.80 13.21 -24.48
N TYR A 276 19.77 11.88 -24.53
CA TYR A 276 20.67 11.09 -25.36
C TYR A 276 19.88 10.50 -26.52
N LEU A 277 20.32 10.77 -27.75
CA LEU A 277 19.83 10.10 -28.95
C LEU A 277 20.96 9.23 -29.50
N CYS A 278 20.75 7.92 -29.49
CA CYS A 278 21.78 6.94 -29.81
C CYS A 278 21.28 5.96 -30.88
N GLU A 279 22.17 5.52 -31.76
CA GLU A 279 21.89 4.51 -32.78
C GLU A 279 22.37 3.14 -32.32
N PHE A 280 21.60 2.09 -32.60
CA PHE A 280 21.98 0.72 -32.27
C PHE A 280 23.08 0.21 -33.21
N THR A 281 24.13 -0.38 -32.61
CA THR A 281 25.18 -1.07 -33.34
C THR A 281 24.91 -2.57 -33.34
N GLU A 282 24.96 -3.19 -34.52
CA GLU A 282 24.88 -4.65 -34.68
C GLU A 282 26.22 -5.28 -34.26
N THR A 283 26.16 -6.38 -33.51
CA THR A 283 27.33 -7.18 -33.17
C THR A 283 26.94 -8.65 -32.98
N THR A 284 27.91 -9.47 -32.60
CA THR A 284 27.74 -10.92 -32.42
C THR A 284 28.15 -11.30 -31.00
N ALA A 285 27.31 -12.07 -30.31
CA ALA A 285 27.63 -12.66 -29.02
C ALA A 285 28.77 -13.67 -29.16
N THR A 286 29.40 -14.03 -28.04
CA THR A 286 30.41 -15.11 -28.01
C THR A 286 29.84 -16.48 -28.41
N THR A 287 28.52 -16.66 -28.29
CA THR A 287 27.75 -17.82 -28.74
C THR A 287 27.49 -17.84 -30.25
N GLY A 288 27.80 -16.75 -30.97
CA GLY A 288 27.52 -16.59 -32.39
C GLY A 288 26.17 -15.95 -32.73
N GLU A 289 25.36 -15.66 -31.71
CA GLU A 289 24.03 -15.04 -31.87
C GLU A 289 24.16 -13.56 -32.26
N ARG A 290 23.27 -13.08 -33.14
CA ARG A 290 23.21 -11.66 -33.50
C ARG A 290 22.55 -10.86 -32.38
N LEU A 291 23.14 -9.72 -32.03
CA LEU A 291 22.56 -8.79 -31.08
C LEU A 291 22.75 -7.34 -31.53
N PHE A 292 21.95 -6.45 -30.98
CA PHE A 292 22.07 -5.01 -31.17
C PHE A 292 22.32 -4.34 -29.83
N HIS A 293 23.22 -3.36 -29.77
CA HIS A 293 23.48 -2.66 -28.52
C HIS A 293 23.79 -1.18 -28.68
N ILE A 294 23.64 -0.46 -27.57
CA ILE A 294 24.08 0.92 -27.36
C ILE A 294 24.90 0.96 -26.08
N ASN A 295 26.05 1.63 -26.10
CA ASN A 295 26.86 1.89 -24.92
C ASN A 295 26.90 3.41 -24.66
N ILE A 296 26.46 3.84 -23.48
CA ILE A 296 26.41 5.26 -23.09
C ILE A 296 27.25 5.41 -21.83
N GLU A 297 28.49 5.84 -21.98
CA GLU A 297 29.46 5.81 -20.88
C GLU A 297 29.25 6.91 -19.85
N ASP A 298 28.69 8.06 -20.24
CA ASP A 298 28.52 9.23 -19.39
C ASP A 298 27.08 9.41 -18.85
N PHE A 299 26.19 8.44 -19.10
CA PHE A 299 24.81 8.51 -18.61
C PHE A 299 24.76 8.35 -17.09
N TYR A 300 24.30 9.37 -16.37
CA TYR A 300 24.12 9.28 -14.92
C TYR A 300 22.87 8.47 -14.58
N ILE A 301 23.03 7.35 -13.87
CA ILE A 301 21.91 6.58 -13.29
C ILE A 301 21.66 7.16 -11.89
N PRO A 302 20.51 7.82 -11.64
CA PRO A 302 20.24 8.43 -10.35
C PRO A 302 20.20 7.39 -9.24
N LYS A 303 20.57 7.80 -8.03
CA LYS A 303 20.27 7.02 -6.83
C LYS A 303 18.76 6.90 -6.69
N GLY A 304 18.27 5.71 -6.35
CA GLY A 304 16.89 5.56 -5.91
C GLY A 304 16.81 4.73 -4.64
N ALA A 305 15.61 4.27 -4.34
CA ALA A 305 15.36 3.42 -3.20
C ALA A 305 14.35 2.36 -3.58
N ARG A 306 14.48 1.18 -2.99
CA ARG A 306 13.41 0.19 -3.04
C ARG A 306 12.21 0.76 -2.28
N PRO A 307 11.03 0.87 -2.90
CA PRO A 307 9.84 1.29 -2.19
C PRO A 307 9.56 0.23 -1.13
N VAL A 308 9.42 0.66 0.12
CA VAL A 308 8.90 -0.20 1.17
C VAL A 308 7.40 -0.31 0.90
N PRO A 309 6.78 -1.50 0.91
CA PRO A 309 5.33 -1.61 0.71
C PRO A 309 4.61 -0.65 1.66
N ALA A 310 4.06 0.43 1.11
CA ALA A 310 3.49 1.50 1.91
C ALA A 310 2.13 1.03 2.46
N ILE A 311 1.99 1.06 3.79
CA ILE A 311 0.73 0.83 4.50
C ILE A 311 -0.12 2.13 4.49
N LYS A 312 0.39 3.25 3.95
CA LYS A 312 -0.21 4.61 4.02
C LYS A 312 -0.25 5.33 2.67
N ILE A 313 -1.32 6.09 2.43
CA ILE A 313 -1.53 6.89 1.20
C ILE A 313 -0.53 8.07 1.10
N LYS A 314 -0.19 8.74 2.21
CA LYS A 314 0.78 9.86 2.21
C LYS A 314 2.21 9.37 1.90
N LYS A 315 2.62 8.25 2.53
CA LYS A 315 3.93 7.60 2.27
C LYS A 315 4.03 7.02 0.86
N TRP A 316 2.89 6.59 0.29
CA TRP A 316 2.83 6.18 -1.11
C TRP A 316 3.19 7.33 -2.06
N GLN A 317 2.79 8.58 -1.80
CA GLN A 317 3.19 9.72 -2.63
C GLN A 317 4.70 9.97 -2.58
N ASP A 318 5.30 9.92 -1.39
CA ASP A 318 6.75 10.08 -1.22
C ASP A 318 7.54 8.94 -1.89
N ASP A 319 7.08 7.70 -1.73
CA ASP A 319 7.69 6.52 -2.37
C ASP A 319 7.57 6.60 -3.90
N VAL A 320 6.41 7.00 -4.41
CA VAL A 320 6.18 7.28 -5.83
C VAL A 320 7.13 8.37 -6.32
N ASP A 321 7.27 9.47 -5.58
CA ASP A 321 8.19 10.54 -5.95
C ASP A 321 9.65 10.07 -5.99
N ILE A 322 10.09 9.26 -5.03
CA ILE A 322 11.42 8.64 -5.04
C ILE A 322 11.62 7.76 -6.28
N LEU A 323 10.63 6.92 -6.61
CA LEU A 323 10.66 6.05 -7.79
C LEU A 323 10.79 6.84 -9.09
N TYR A 324 9.97 7.88 -9.27
CA TYR A 324 9.96 8.71 -10.47
C TYR A 324 11.14 9.70 -10.54
N ASN A 325 11.69 10.11 -9.39
CA ASN A 325 12.95 10.88 -9.34
C ASN A 325 14.15 10.07 -9.84
N ALA A 326 14.14 8.76 -9.58
CA ALA A 326 15.16 7.83 -10.04
C ALA A 326 14.88 7.21 -11.41
N ALA A 327 13.72 7.52 -12.01
CA ALA A 327 13.28 6.91 -13.25
C ALA A 327 14.04 7.43 -14.48
N ILE A 328 14.28 6.50 -15.40
CA ILE A 328 14.92 6.69 -16.70
C ILE A 328 13.90 6.26 -17.75
N ASN A 329 13.61 7.18 -18.68
CA ASN A 329 12.81 6.93 -19.85
C ASN A 329 13.70 6.47 -21.00
N MET A 330 13.27 5.43 -21.70
CA MET A 330 13.90 4.94 -22.92
C MET A 330 12.80 4.73 -23.97
N GLU A 331 12.81 5.54 -25.02
CA GLU A 331 11.97 5.32 -26.20
C GLU A 331 12.83 4.70 -27.30
N ILE A 332 12.49 3.50 -27.74
CA ILE A 332 13.27 2.76 -28.73
C ILE A 332 12.44 2.57 -29.98
N GLU A 333 13.01 2.95 -31.10
CA GLU A 333 12.42 2.78 -32.42
C GLU A 333 12.91 1.47 -33.05
N PHE A 334 11.99 0.69 -33.61
CA PHE A 334 12.30 -0.53 -34.35
C PHE A 334 11.70 -0.47 -35.75
N LEU A 335 12.34 -1.18 -36.68
CA LEU A 335 11.82 -1.46 -38.02
C LEU A 335 11.40 -2.93 -38.10
N ALA A 336 10.14 -3.18 -38.47
CA ALA A 336 9.66 -4.52 -38.79
C ALA A 336 10.11 -4.91 -40.21
N LEU A 337 10.79 -6.05 -40.34
CA LEU A 337 11.41 -6.50 -41.58
C LEU A 337 10.73 -7.74 -42.18
N LYS A 338 10.18 -8.62 -41.33
CA LYS A 338 9.60 -9.90 -41.77
C LYS A 338 8.44 -10.31 -40.89
N ALA A 339 7.36 -10.82 -41.49
CA ALA A 339 6.25 -11.40 -40.73
C ALA A 339 6.71 -12.64 -39.96
N CYS A 340 6.43 -12.65 -38.67
CA CYS A 340 6.70 -13.76 -37.77
C CYS A 340 6.00 -13.52 -36.43
N LYS A 341 5.82 -14.59 -35.67
CA LYS A 341 5.59 -14.51 -34.22
C LYS A 341 6.89 -14.94 -33.53
N THR A 342 7.45 -14.10 -32.68
CA THR A 342 8.83 -14.28 -32.19
C THR A 342 9.03 -13.63 -30.82
N GLU A 343 10.15 -13.94 -30.16
CA GLU A 343 10.55 -13.35 -28.88
C GLU A 343 11.70 -12.34 -29.08
N LEU A 344 11.57 -11.17 -28.46
CA LEU A 344 12.61 -10.16 -28.34
C LEU A 344 12.98 -10.00 -26.87
N ARG A 345 14.27 -10.03 -26.54
CA ARG A 345 14.76 -9.77 -25.19
C ARG A 345 15.47 -8.44 -25.09
N LEU A 346 15.04 -7.61 -24.14
CA LEU A 346 15.71 -6.39 -23.74
C LEU A 346 16.63 -6.68 -22.55
N PHE A 347 17.85 -6.16 -22.59
CA PHE A 347 18.73 -6.06 -21.44
C PHE A 347 19.14 -4.60 -21.23
N VAL A 348 19.06 -4.14 -19.99
CA VAL A 348 19.57 -2.84 -19.57
C VAL A 348 20.57 -3.07 -18.45
N VAL A 349 21.82 -2.77 -18.76
CA VAL A 349 22.99 -3.22 -17.99
C VAL A 349 23.77 -1.99 -17.53
N PRO A 350 23.80 -1.67 -16.23
CA PRO A 350 24.67 -0.61 -15.72
C PRO A 350 26.14 -1.01 -15.94
N LEU A 351 27.02 -0.05 -16.24
CA LEU A 351 28.44 -0.38 -16.48
C LEU A 351 29.16 -0.87 -15.21
N THR A 352 28.67 -0.46 -14.05
CA THR A 352 29.03 -1.01 -12.73
C THR A 352 27.97 -2.01 -12.27
N ASN A 353 28.33 -2.98 -11.43
CA ASN A 353 27.43 -4.03 -10.95
C ASN A 353 26.65 -4.79 -12.05
N ARG A 354 27.29 -5.04 -13.21
CA ARG A 354 26.64 -5.65 -14.40
C ARG A 354 25.82 -6.91 -14.09
N GLN A 355 26.28 -7.77 -13.19
CA GLN A 355 25.60 -9.04 -12.90
C GLN A 355 24.40 -8.88 -11.94
N GLY A 356 24.53 -8.05 -10.91
CA GLY A 356 23.50 -7.89 -9.88
C GLY A 356 22.55 -6.71 -10.12
N GLY A 357 22.90 -5.81 -11.04
CA GLY A 357 22.23 -4.53 -11.22
C GLY A 357 21.42 -4.38 -12.51
N SER A 358 21.44 -5.40 -13.36
CA SER A 358 20.80 -5.35 -14.68
C SER A 358 19.31 -5.65 -14.62
N TYR A 359 18.57 -5.00 -15.50
CA TYR A 359 17.18 -5.33 -15.81
C TYR A 359 17.11 -6.13 -17.12
N SER A 360 16.20 -7.09 -17.21
CA SER A 360 15.91 -7.79 -18.45
C SER A 360 14.43 -8.10 -18.59
N GLU A 361 13.93 -8.07 -19.83
CA GLU A 361 12.55 -8.38 -20.17
C GLU A 361 12.47 -9.21 -21.44
N SER A 362 11.47 -10.10 -21.52
CA SER A 362 11.15 -10.85 -22.74
C SER A 362 9.80 -10.38 -23.29
N LEU A 363 9.74 -10.19 -24.61
CA LEU A 363 8.60 -9.62 -25.32
C LEU A 363 8.20 -10.56 -26.44
N GLU A 364 6.96 -11.04 -26.42
CA GLU A 364 6.37 -11.67 -27.61
C GLU A 364 5.96 -10.60 -28.60
N LEU A 365 6.47 -10.69 -29.83
CA LEU A 365 6.13 -9.80 -30.93
C LEU A 365 5.35 -10.58 -32.00
N THR A 366 4.34 -9.94 -32.56
CA THR A 366 3.63 -10.42 -33.75
C THR A 366 3.84 -9.43 -34.89
N ILE A 367 4.43 -9.89 -35.99
CA ILE A 367 4.62 -9.07 -37.19
C ILE A 367 3.73 -9.65 -38.28
N GLN A 368 2.80 -8.84 -38.74
CA GLN A 368 1.80 -9.13 -39.76
C GLN A 368 2.27 -8.62 -41.11
N GLU A 369 1.77 -9.25 -42.17
CA GLU A 369 2.03 -8.85 -43.56
C GLU A 369 1.59 -7.40 -43.88
#